data_AF-A0A9E2D9Y5-F1
#
_entry.id   AF-A0A9E2D9Y5-F1
#
_cell.length_a   1.000
_cell.length_b   1.000
_cell.length_c   1.000
_cell.angle_alpha   90.00
_cell.angle_beta   90.00
_cell.angle_gamma   90.00
#
_symmetry.space_group_name_H-M   'P 1'
#
loop_
_entity.id
_entity.type
_entity.pdbx_description
1 polymer ?
#
loop_
_entity_poly.entity_id
_entity_poly.type
_entity_poly.pdbx_seq_one_letter_code
_entity_poly.pdbx_strand_id
1 'polypeptide(L)'
;MKTLKILLVFSTVLIAPASCRKNQDPFPMASQYIDQIIGKYKGSYTLEGQSTQYTAYGEIGSEGGGLISIHCYGRVLDTTFAMQVYLDNDSIMLCNIGNDFNHTYGHQYGMHHSNHYRGTSNEWMRHMMDEHQTTDRHFGSIDMVHNTFDYRFEHVVSSPDETIVFHGQR
;
A
#
# COMPACT_ATOMS: atom_id res chain seq x y z
N MET A 1 -48.00 -53.52 -39.89
CA MET A 1 -46.69 -52.85 -39.72
C MET A 1 -46.96 -51.42 -39.26
N LYS A 2 -46.77 -51.11 -37.98
CA LYS A 2 -46.94 -49.74 -37.45
C LYS A 2 -45.76 -49.43 -36.54
N THR A 3 -45.20 -48.25 -36.78
CA THR A 3 -43.85 -47.80 -36.49
C THR A 3 -43.64 -47.39 -35.03
N LEU A 4 -42.50 -47.80 -34.50
CA LEU A 4 -41.95 -47.44 -33.19
C LEU A 4 -41.57 -45.95 -33.20
N LYS A 5 -42.14 -45.14 -32.30
CA LYS A 5 -41.75 -43.73 -32.13
C LYS A 5 -40.84 -43.61 -30.91
N ILE A 6 -39.59 -43.26 -31.17
CA ILE A 6 -38.49 -43.12 -30.21
C ILE A 6 -38.68 -41.83 -29.38
N LEU A 7 -38.47 -41.94 -28.06
CA LEU A 7 -38.43 -40.82 -27.11
C LEU A 7 -37.22 -39.92 -27.39
N LEU A 8 -37.45 -38.60 -27.38
CA LEU A 8 -36.40 -37.57 -27.38
C LEU A 8 -36.45 -36.83 -26.04
N VAL A 9 -35.51 -37.16 -25.14
CA VAL A 9 -35.30 -36.46 -23.87
C VAL A 9 -34.39 -35.26 -24.15
N PHE A 10 -34.95 -34.05 -24.08
CA PHE A 10 -34.19 -32.81 -24.14
C PHE A 10 -33.54 -32.55 -22.77
N SER A 11 -32.24 -32.80 -22.66
CA SER A 11 -31.43 -32.33 -21.53
C SER A 11 -30.95 -30.91 -21.82
N THR A 12 -31.57 -29.91 -21.20
CA THR A 12 -31.11 -28.53 -21.25
C THR A 12 -29.98 -28.33 -20.26
N VAL A 13 -28.74 -28.36 -20.76
CA VAL A 13 -27.56 -27.92 -20.03
C VAL A 13 -27.61 -26.39 -19.96
N LEU A 14 -27.91 -25.86 -18.77
CA LEU A 14 -27.80 -24.43 -18.46
C LEU A 14 -26.31 -24.06 -18.37
N ILE A 15 -25.78 -23.48 -19.45
CA ILE A 15 -24.45 -22.84 -19.43
C ILE A 15 -24.64 -21.44 -18.82
N ALA A 16 -24.28 -21.29 -17.54
CA ALA A 16 -24.19 -19.97 -16.93
C ALA A 16 -23.01 -19.20 -17.58
N PRO A 17 -23.19 -17.96 -18.06
CA PRO A 17 -22.06 -17.15 -18.47
C PRO A 17 -21.27 -16.78 -17.21
N ALA A 18 -20.05 -17.32 -17.08
CA ALA A 18 -19.07 -16.84 -16.12
C ALA A 18 -18.64 -15.42 -16.51
N SER A 19 -19.41 -14.42 -16.09
CA SER A 19 -18.98 -13.02 -16.12
C SER A 19 -18.02 -12.75 -14.96
N CYS A 20 -16.82 -13.33 -15.04
CA CYS A 20 -15.66 -12.87 -14.29
C CYS A 20 -14.68 -12.26 -15.30
N ARG A 21 -14.96 -11.04 -15.77
CA ARG A 21 -13.89 -10.20 -16.31
C ARG A 21 -13.15 -9.61 -15.12
N LYS A 22 -12.21 -10.37 -14.56
CA LYS A 22 -11.15 -9.78 -13.75
C LYS A 22 -10.33 -8.96 -14.75
N ASN A 23 -10.51 -7.64 -14.75
CA ASN A 23 -9.55 -6.74 -15.38
C ASN A 23 -8.24 -6.98 -14.63
N GLN A 24 -7.43 -7.91 -15.12
CA GLN A 24 -6.09 -8.13 -14.61
C GLN A 24 -5.32 -6.90 -15.02
N ASP A 25 -5.03 -6.04 -14.06
CA ASP A 25 -3.98 -5.07 -14.22
C ASP A 25 -2.73 -5.87 -14.63
N PRO A 26 -2.09 -5.57 -15.77
CA PRO A 26 -0.98 -6.40 -16.28
C PRO A 26 0.26 -6.37 -15.37
N PHE A 27 0.26 -5.56 -14.32
CA PHE A 27 1.35 -5.40 -13.37
C PHE A 27 1.00 -6.00 -12.00
N PRO A 28 1.99 -6.56 -11.29
CA PRO A 28 1.81 -6.98 -9.91
C PRO A 28 1.39 -5.81 -9.02
N MET A 29 0.55 -6.10 -8.04
CA MET A 29 0.04 -5.14 -7.06
C MET A 29 0.65 -5.44 -5.69
N ALA A 30 0.96 -4.40 -4.91
CA ALA A 30 1.51 -4.51 -3.56
C ALA A 30 0.65 -5.38 -2.65
N SER A 31 -0.67 -5.39 -2.84
CA SER A 31 -1.59 -6.26 -2.11
C SER A 31 -1.21 -7.75 -2.17
N GLN A 32 -0.50 -8.18 -3.23
CA GLN A 32 -0.05 -9.57 -3.40
C GLN A 32 1.19 -9.91 -2.55
N TYR A 33 1.88 -8.90 -2.03
CA TYR A 33 3.13 -9.02 -1.28
C TYR A 33 2.96 -8.64 0.21
N ILE A 34 1.74 -8.34 0.66
CA ILE A 34 1.44 -7.94 2.04
C ILE A 34 1.99 -8.92 3.07
N ASP A 35 1.82 -10.23 2.87
CA ASP A 35 2.30 -11.24 3.80
C ASP A 35 3.83 -11.22 3.97
N GLN A 36 4.57 -10.66 3.00
CA GLN A 36 6.02 -10.52 3.07
C GLN A 36 6.44 -9.35 3.97
N ILE A 37 5.60 -8.34 4.15
CA ILE A 37 5.94 -7.12 4.91
C ILE A 37 5.31 -7.05 6.31
N ILE A 38 4.36 -7.93 6.63
CA ILE A 38 3.78 -8.02 7.97
C ILE A 38 4.84 -8.45 8.99
N GLY A 39 4.83 -7.83 10.16
CA GLY A 39 5.66 -8.26 11.29
C GLY A 39 6.32 -7.11 12.02
N LYS A 40 7.25 -7.47 12.89
CA LYS A 40 7.95 -6.54 13.78
C LYS A 40 9.33 -6.21 13.24
N TYR A 41 9.57 -4.94 13.03
CA TYR A 41 10.85 -4.36 12.64
C TYR A 41 11.49 -3.75 13.89
N LYS A 42 12.69 -4.20 14.23
CA LYS A 42 13.47 -3.61 15.33
C LYS A 42 14.44 -2.59 14.74
N GLY A 43 14.50 -1.42 15.35
CA GLY A 43 15.23 -0.31 14.77
C GLY A 43 15.58 0.78 15.77
N SER A 44 15.74 1.98 15.24
CA SER A 44 15.95 3.17 16.03
C SER A 44 15.19 4.38 15.49
N TYR A 45 14.84 5.28 16.40
CA TYR A 45 14.53 6.66 16.08
C TYR A 45 15.81 7.49 16.06
N THR A 46 15.97 8.28 15.02
CA THR A 46 16.96 9.36 14.93
C THR A 46 16.20 10.68 14.80
N LEU A 47 16.50 11.64 15.67
CA LEU A 47 15.98 13.00 15.52
C LEU A 47 16.88 13.72 14.51
N GLU A 48 16.30 14.32 13.48
CA GLU A 48 17.06 15.00 12.44
C GLU A 48 17.90 16.13 13.04
N GLY A 49 19.18 16.21 12.65
CA GLY A 49 20.15 17.12 13.27
C GLY A 49 20.80 16.61 14.57
N GLN A 50 20.40 15.43 15.06
CA GLN A 50 21.03 14.76 16.21
C GLN A 50 21.69 13.45 15.78
N SER A 51 22.81 13.10 16.43
CA SER A 51 23.51 11.82 16.23
C SER A 51 23.02 10.71 17.15
N THR A 52 22.20 11.05 18.16
CA THR A 52 21.71 10.09 19.15
C THR A 52 20.61 9.24 18.54
N GLN A 53 20.73 7.93 18.71
CA GLN A 53 19.72 6.97 18.30
C GLN A 53 19.03 6.36 19.52
N TYR A 54 17.71 6.19 19.43
CA TYR A 54 16.90 5.58 20.47
C TYR A 54 16.30 4.30 19.94
N THR A 55 16.45 3.17 20.64
CA THR A 55 15.80 1.92 20.23
C THR A 55 14.30 2.11 20.07
N ALA A 56 13.77 1.58 18.97
CA ALA A 56 12.39 1.70 18.57
C ALA A 56 11.94 0.44 17.81
N TYR A 57 10.64 0.32 17.60
CA TYR A 57 10.01 -0.79 16.91
C TYR A 57 8.92 -0.27 15.97
N GLY A 58 8.76 -0.93 14.84
CA GLY A 58 7.61 -0.76 13.95
C GLY A 58 6.91 -2.11 13.77
N GLU A 59 5.62 -2.19 14.09
CA GLU A 59 4.81 -3.39 13.89
C GLU A 59 3.80 -3.14 12.77
N ILE A 60 3.88 -3.95 11.73
CA ILE A 60 3.03 -3.85 10.54
C ILE A 60 2.00 -4.98 10.56
N GLY A 61 0.72 -4.60 10.46
CA GLY A 61 -0.43 -5.49 10.33
C GLY A 61 -1.19 -5.21 9.03
N SER A 62 -1.95 -6.20 8.54
CA SER A 62 -2.80 -6.06 7.36
C SER A 62 -4.24 -5.76 7.74
N GLU A 63 -4.81 -4.76 7.11
CA GLU A 63 -6.23 -4.39 7.17
C GLU A 63 -7.00 -4.87 5.92
N GLY A 64 -6.30 -5.52 4.98
CA GLY A 64 -6.85 -6.02 3.73
C GLY A 64 -6.82 -5.02 2.57
N GLY A 65 -6.88 -5.51 1.33
CA GLY A 65 -6.95 -4.65 0.13
C GLY A 65 -5.71 -3.75 -0.12
N GLY A 66 -4.56 -4.09 0.45
CA GLY A 66 -3.36 -3.24 0.40
C GLY A 66 -3.37 -2.11 1.44
N LEU A 67 -4.31 -2.11 2.39
CA LEU A 67 -4.25 -1.26 3.57
C LEU A 67 -3.47 -1.97 4.67
N ILE A 68 -2.55 -1.25 5.31
CA ILE A 68 -1.79 -1.73 6.47
C ILE A 68 -1.95 -0.80 7.67
N SER A 69 -1.91 -1.38 8.86
CA SER A 69 -1.74 -0.65 10.13
C SER A 69 -0.28 -0.68 10.54
N ILE A 70 0.28 0.45 10.93
CA ILE A 70 1.67 0.55 11.39
C ILE A 70 1.66 1.14 12.80
N HIS A 71 2.14 0.36 13.77
CA HIS A 71 2.39 0.83 15.14
C HIS A 71 3.88 1.05 15.33
N CYS A 72 4.29 2.30 15.44
CA CYS A 72 5.65 2.71 15.70
C CYS A 72 5.79 3.15 17.14
N TYR A 73 6.64 2.48 17.92
CA TYR A 73 6.80 2.79 19.33
C TYR A 73 8.24 2.69 19.84
N GLY A 74 8.56 3.49 20.85
CA GLY A 74 9.86 3.57 21.49
C GLY A 74 9.91 4.72 22.50
N ARG A 75 11.11 5.13 22.91
CA ARG A 75 11.26 6.21 23.90
C ARG A 75 10.77 7.58 23.40
N VAL A 76 10.92 7.84 22.10
CA VAL A 76 10.70 9.17 21.50
C VAL A 76 9.26 9.35 21.03
N LEU A 77 8.67 8.29 20.49
CA LEU A 77 7.37 8.31 19.81
C LEU A 77 6.64 7.01 20.10
N ASP A 78 5.33 7.09 20.23
CA ASP A 78 4.39 5.97 20.24
C ASP A 78 3.15 6.39 19.45
N THR A 79 2.97 5.84 18.26
CA THR A 79 1.91 6.24 17.33
C THR A 79 1.49 5.08 16.44
N THR A 80 0.20 5.05 16.10
CA THR A 80 -0.37 4.09 15.16
C THR A 80 -1.10 4.83 14.06
N PHE A 81 -0.86 4.43 12.82
CA PHE A 81 -1.47 5.03 11.63
C PHE A 81 -1.69 3.98 10.55
N ALA A 82 -2.56 4.28 9.58
CA ALA A 82 -2.88 3.39 8.48
C ALA A 82 -2.36 3.96 7.16
N MET A 83 -1.85 3.09 6.29
CA MET A 83 -1.25 3.46 5.01
C MET A 83 -1.70 2.50 3.91
N GLN A 84 -1.95 3.04 2.72
CA GLN A 84 -2.10 2.22 1.52
C GLN A 84 -0.71 1.90 0.96
N VAL A 85 -0.54 0.67 0.51
CA VAL A 85 0.71 0.20 -0.10
C VAL A 85 0.65 0.23 -1.62
N TYR A 86 1.79 0.54 -2.24
CA TYR A 86 1.96 0.54 -3.70
C TYR A 86 3.30 -0.08 -4.06
N LEU A 87 3.32 -0.96 -5.07
CA LEU A 87 4.52 -1.68 -5.47
C LEU A 87 5.40 -0.80 -6.35
N ASP A 88 6.66 -0.65 -5.95
CA ASP A 88 7.72 -0.01 -6.70
C ASP A 88 8.92 -0.96 -6.85
N ASN A 89 8.87 -1.78 -7.91
CA ASN A 89 9.87 -2.83 -8.16
C ASN A 89 9.97 -3.80 -6.97
N ASP A 90 11.10 -3.78 -6.27
CA ASP A 90 11.39 -4.63 -5.10
C ASP A 90 11.03 -3.96 -3.75
N SER A 91 10.43 -2.77 -3.81
CA SER A 91 10.01 -2.00 -2.64
C SER A 91 8.51 -1.79 -2.60
N ILE A 92 8.00 -1.56 -1.39
CA ILE A 92 6.63 -1.12 -1.15
C ILE A 92 6.68 0.32 -0.67
N MET A 93 6.01 1.20 -1.40
CA MET A 93 5.85 2.61 -1.06
C MET A 93 4.57 2.80 -0.23
N LEU A 94 4.63 3.69 0.76
CA LEU A 94 3.53 3.96 1.68
C LEU A 94 2.92 5.32 1.38
N CYS A 95 1.59 5.37 1.26
CA CYS A 95 0.87 6.62 1.11
C CYS A 95 -0.32 6.74 2.06
N ASN A 96 -0.53 7.96 2.54
CA ASN A 96 -1.74 8.33 3.28
C ASN A 96 -2.97 8.16 2.39
N ILE A 97 -4.13 7.95 3.02
CA ILE A 97 -5.41 7.89 2.32
C ILE A 97 -6.45 8.80 2.98
N GLY A 98 -7.52 9.09 2.24
CA GLY A 98 -8.69 9.80 2.77
C GLY A 98 -8.34 11.15 3.39
N ASN A 99 -8.76 11.38 4.63
CA ASN A 99 -8.52 12.66 5.30
C ASN A 99 -7.03 12.90 5.59
N ASP A 100 -6.26 11.87 5.92
CA ASP A 100 -4.83 12.03 6.22
C ASP A 100 -4.05 12.42 4.97
N PHE A 101 -4.46 11.93 3.80
CA PHE A 101 -3.95 12.39 2.52
C PHE A 101 -4.23 13.89 2.33
N ASN A 102 -5.49 14.29 2.47
CA ASN A 102 -5.90 15.68 2.25
C ASN A 102 -5.21 16.65 3.23
N HIS A 103 -5.05 16.25 4.50
CA HIS A 103 -4.32 17.03 5.50
C HIS A 103 -2.83 17.13 5.20
N THR A 104 -2.22 16.06 4.68
CA THR A 104 -0.79 16.03 4.38
C THR A 104 -0.45 16.82 3.13
N TYR A 105 -1.23 16.67 2.06
CA TYR A 105 -0.89 17.20 0.73
C TYR A 105 -1.69 18.46 0.35
N GLY A 106 -2.78 18.77 1.06
CA GLY A 106 -3.55 20.00 0.85
C GLY A 106 -4.44 19.99 -0.41
N HIS A 107 -4.60 18.85 -1.07
CA HIS A 107 -5.50 18.63 -2.19
C HIS A 107 -6.29 17.31 -2.00
N GLN A 108 -7.42 17.16 -2.70
CA GLN A 108 -8.29 16.00 -2.44
C GLN A 108 -7.79 14.77 -3.19
N TYR A 109 -7.74 13.64 -2.47
CA TYR A 109 -7.53 12.32 -3.06
C TYR A 109 -8.54 12.06 -4.20
N GLY A 110 -8.06 11.59 -5.34
CA GLY A 110 -8.83 11.27 -6.54
C GLY A 110 -9.17 12.48 -7.43
N MET A 111 -8.61 13.66 -7.18
CA MET A 111 -8.86 14.85 -8.03
C MET A 111 -8.14 14.80 -9.36
N HIS A 112 -7.02 14.11 -9.42
CA HIS A 112 -6.22 14.00 -10.62
C HIS A 112 -6.61 12.68 -11.31
N HIS A 113 -7.10 12.78 -12.54
CA HIS A 113 -7.29 11.63 -13.41
C HIS A 113 -6.56 11.96 -14.68
N SER A 114 -5.23 11.81 -14.64
CA SER A 114 -4.42 11.85 -15.86
C SER A 114 -4.95 10.78 -16.81
N ASN A 115 -5.40 11.19 -17.99
CA ASN A 115 -5.82 10.28 -19.03
C ASN A 115 -4.65 9.37 -19.44
N HIS A 116 -4.62 8.19 -18.84
CA HIS A 116 -3.98 6.95 -19.27
C HIS A 116 -2.71 7.09 -20.11
N TYR A 117 -1.57 7.28 -19.44
CA TYR A 117 -0.30 6.81 -20.03
C TYR A 117 -0.29 5.27 -19.97
N ARG A 118 -0.67 4.62 -21.08
CA ARG A 118 -0.58 3.16 -21.26
C ARG A 118 0.88 2.74 -21.52
N GLY A 119 1.78 3.12 -20.62
CA GLY A 119 3.20 2.78 -20.63
C GLY A 119 3.57 1.95 -19.40
N THR A 120 4.72 1.28 -19.47
CA THR A 120 5.34 0.29 -18.55
C THR A 120 5.62 0.78 -17.12
N SER A 121 4.73 1.59 -16.56
CA SER A 121 4.81 2.13 -15.21
C SER A 121 4.31 1.10 -14.20
N ASN A 122 5.06 0.89 -13.12
CA ASN A 122 4.64 0.05 -12.01
C ASN A 122 3.52 0.76 -11.19
N GLU A 123 2.97 0.05 -10.22
CA GLU A 123 1.82 0.51 -9.44
C GLU A 123 2.08 1.87 -8.76
N TRP A 124 3.26 2.04 -8.17
CA TRP A 124 3.66 3.29 -7.53
C TRP A 124 3.70 4.46 -8.51
N MET A 125 4.38 4.30 -9.65
CA MET A 125 4.46 5.37 -10.65
C MET A 125 3.07 5.80 -11.15
N ARG A 126 2.14 4.86 -11.30
CA ARG A 126 0.76 5.18 -11.68
C ARG A 126 0.05 5.97 -10.59
N HIS A 127 0.14 5.52 -9.34
CA HIS A 127 -0.42 6.25 -8.21
C HIS A 127 0.14 7.67 -8.11
N MET A 128 1.45 7.85 -8.32
CA MET A 128 2.08 9.17 -8.34
C MET A 128 1.54 10.08 -9.43
N MET A 129 1.32 9.57 -10.64
CA MET A 129 0.75 10.38 -11.73
C MET A 129 -0.70 10.74 -11.47
N ASP A 130 -1.46 9.79 -10.94
CA ASP A 130 -2.90 9.93 -10.78
C ASP A 130 -3.28 10.69 -9.51
N GLU A 131 -2.49 10.66 -8.44
CA GLU A 131 -2.90 11.23 -7.16
C GLU A 131 -2.02 12.40 -6.70
N HIS A 132 -0.78 12.51 -7.19
CA HIS A 132 0.20 13.43 -6.60
C HIS A 132 0.62 14.58 -7.51
N GLN A 133 1.01 15.68 -6.87
CA GLN A 133 1.69 16.81 -7.49
C GLN A 133 3.20 16.67 -7.32
N THR A 134 4.00 17.33 -8.16
CA THR A 134 5.47 17.18 -8.12
C THR A 134 6.12 17.67 -6.82
N THR A 135 5.39 18.40 -5.99
CA THR A 135 5.84 18.90 -4.68
C THR A 135 5.46 18.00 -3.51
N ASP A 136 4.64 16.97 -3.75
CA ASP A 136 4.21 16.05 -2.70
C ASP A 136 5.39 15.20 -2.23
N ARG A 137 5.55 15.11 -0.91
CA ARG A 137 6.63 14.34 -0.28
C ARG A 137 6.09 13.04 0.28
N HIS A 138 6.85 11.96 0.13
CA HIS A 138 6.51 10.65 0.66
C HIS A 138 7.43 10.28 1.81
N PHE A 139 6.85 9.62 2.80
CA PHE A 139 7.45 9.52 4.11
C PHE A 139 7.88 8.11 4.49
N GLY A 140 7.47 7.07 3.74
CA GLY A 140 7.80 5.72 4.12
C GLY A 140 7.89 4.73 2.98
N SER A 141 8.72 3.72 3.21
CA SER A 141 8.96 2.61 2.28
C SER A 141 9.35 1.34 3.05
N ILE A 142 9.10 0.20 2.43
CA ILE A 142 9.54 -1.11 2.93
C ILE A 142 10.34 -1.78 1.81
N ASP A 143 11.60 -2.06 2.08
CA ASP A 143 12.46 -2.82 1.17
C ASP A 143 12.22 -4.32 1.41
N MET A 144 11.64 -5.01 0.44
CA MET A 144 11.32 -6.43 0.57
C MET A 144 12.56 -7.33 0.46
N VAL A 145 13.64 -6.86 -0.15
CA VAL A 145 14.90 -7.60 -0.32
C VAL A 145 15.68 -7.60 0.99
N HIS A 146 15.81 -6.42 1.61
CA HIS A 146 16.57 -6.25 2.85
C HIS A 146 15.72 -6.37 4.12
N ASN A 147 14.40 -6.52 3.97
CA ASN A 147 13.43 -6.55 5.07
C ASN A 147 13.57 -5.33 5.99
N THR A 148 13.74 -4.14 5.40
CA THR A 148 13.81 -2.89 6.15
C THR A 148 12.52 -2.09 6.00
N PHE A 149 12.18 -1.37 7.06
CA PHE A 149 11.07 -0.42 7.10
C PHE A 149 11.62 0.94 7.53
N ASP A 150 11.39 1.93 6.69
CA ASP A 150 11.81 3.31 6.88
C ASP A 150 10.59 4.22 6.93
N TYR A 151 10.57 5.14 7.91
CA TYR A 151 9.51 6.14 8.00
C TYR A 151 10.00 7.46 8.58
N ARG A 152 9.61 8.58 7.96
CA ARG A 152 9.90 9.94 8.38
C ARG A 152 8.65 10.59 8.96
N PHE A 153 8.68 10.88 10.25
CA PHE A 153 7.65 11.63 10.95
C PHE A 153 8.01 13.11 10.94
N GLU A 154 7.13 13.93 10.39
CA GLU A 154 7.22 15.39 10.46
C GLU A 154 6.08 15.94 11.30
N HIS A 155 6.31 17.11 11.91
CA HIS A 155 5.30 17.83 12.68
C HIS A 155 4.66 17.00 13.80
N VAL A 156 5.49 16.21 14.50
CA VAL A 156 5.03 15.42 15.66
C VAL A 156 4.53 16.37 16.74
N VAL A 157 3.31 16.14 17.26
CA VAL A 157 2.62 17.09 18.16
C VAL A 157 3.44 17.49 19.39
N SER A 158 4.26 16.58 19.92
CA SER A 158 5.14 16.83 21.06
C SER A 158 6.39 17.64 20.72
N SER A 159 6.75 17.76 19.44
CA SER A 159 7.93 18.46 18.95
C SER A 159 7.74 18.89 17.48
N PRO A 160 6.95 19.95 17.21
CA PRO A 160 6.48 20.29 15.87
C PRO A 160 7.59 20.73 14.90
N ASP A 161 8.74 21.12 15.44
CA ASP A 161 9.93 21.53 14.70
C ASP A 161 10.94 20.39 14.51
N GLU A 162 10.72 19.21 15.11
CA GLU A 162 11.61 18.06 14.98
C GLU A 162 11.05 17.03 13.99
N THR A 163 11.91 16.63 13.05
CA THR A 163 11.71 15.44 12.23
C THR A 163 12.26 14.23 12.98
N ILE A 164 11.46 13.16 13.10
CA ILE A 164 11.91 11.87 13.61
C ILE A 164 12.00 10.90 12.43
N VAL A 165 13.12 10.23 12.27
CA VAL A 165 13.28 9.14 11.28
C VAL A 165 13.34 7.82 12.01
N PHE A 166 12.47 6.89 11.63
CA PHE A 166 12.55 5.49 11.99
C PHE A 166 13.26 4.72 10.89
N HIS A 167 14.21 3.88 11.29
CA HIS A 167 14.79 2.83 10.44
C HIS A 167 14.80 1.53 11.23
N GLY A 168 14.16 0.49 10.69
CA GLY A 168 14.10 -0.82 11.33
C GLY A 168 14.28 -1.97 10.35
N GLN A 169 14.67 -3.12 10.88
CA GLN A 169 14.86 -4.36 10.12
C GLN A 169 14.21 -5.53 10.87
N ARG A 170 13.67 -6.49 10.11
CA ARG A 170 13.08 -7.72 10.64
C ARG A 170 14.09 -8.86 10.70
#